data_AF-A0A3P8JHV6-F1
#
_entry.id   AF-A0A3P8JHV6-F1
#
_cell.length_a   1.000
_cell.length_b   1.000
_cell.length_c   1.000
_cell.angle_alpha   90.00
_cell.angle_beta   90.00
_cell.angle_gamma   90.00
#
_symmetry.space_group_name_H-M   'P 1'
#
loop_
_entity.id
_entity.type
_entity.pdbx_description
1 polymer ?
#
loop_
_entity_poly.entity_id
_entity_poly.type
_entity_poly.pdbx_seq_one_letter_code
_entity_poly.pdbx_strand_id
1 'polypeptide(L)' 'MTPVHFDSTNDGVAAAHDAVNLLRDKGYLVSGDLVIVTQGDVMSTIGSTNTTRILTVE' A
#
# COMPACT_ATOMS: atom_id res chain seq x y z
N MET A 1 13.93 6.88 5.16
CA MET A 1 12.54 6.99 4.70
C MET A 1 12.58 7.48 3.26
N THR A 2 11.94 6.78 2.32
CA THR A 2 11.90 7.16 0.90
C THR A 2 10.47 7.62 0.57
N PRO A 3 10.20 8.93 0.44
CA PRO A 3 8.86 9.41 0.14
C PRO A 3 8.49 9.07 -1.31
N VAL A 4 7.28 8.54 -1.50
CA VAL A 4 6.72 8.20 -2.81
C VAL A 4 5.34 8.81 -2.91
N HIS A 5 5.11 9.66 -3.91
CA HIS A 5 3.77 10.18 -4.17
C HIS A 5 2.84 9.03 -4.60
N PHE A 6 1.68 8.94 -3.95
CA PHE A 6 0.63 7.96 -4.17
C PHE A 6 -0.71 8.65 -3.95
N ASP A 7 -1.64 8.47 -4.88
CA ASP A 7 -3.00 9.00 -4.84
C ASP A 7 -3.92 7.95 -5.51
N SER A 8 -4.78 7.31 -4.72
CA SER A 8 -5.71 6.29 -5.18
C SER A 8 -7.11 6.65 -4.73
N THR A 9 -8.09 6.39 -5.59
CA THR A 9 -9.52 6.53 -5.28
C THR A 9 -10.08 5.30 -4.58
N ASN A 10 -9.25 4.27 -4.35
CA ASN A 10 -9.64 3.03 -3.68
C ASN A 10 -9.39 3.11 -2.17
N ASP A 11 -9.99 2.16 -1.46
CA ASP A 11 -9.84 1.96 -0.02
C ASP A 11 -9.29 0.55 0.29
N GLY A 12 -8.94 0.35 1.56
CA GLY A 12 -8.60 -0.95 2.14
C GLY A 12 -7.54 -1.70 1.35
N VAL A 13 -7.80 -2.98 1.08
CA VAL A 13 -6.85 -3.87 0.41
C VAL A 13 -6.56 -3.46 -1.05
N ALA A 14 -7.51 -2.83 -1.74
CA ALA A 14 -7.31 -2.39 -3.12
C ALA A 14 -6.30 -1.23 -3.18
N ALA A 15 -6.44 -0.24 -2.29
CA ALA A 15 -5.46 0.84 -2.16
C ALA A 15 -4.07 0.33 -1.76
N ALA A 16 -4.01 -0.67 -0.88
CA ALA A 16 -2.75 -1.31 -0.50
C ALA A 16 -2.07 -1.99 -1.70
N HIS A 17 -2.83 -2.70 -2.55
CA HIS A 17 -2.29 -3.30 -3.77
C HIS A 17 -1.83 -2.24 -4.78
N ASP A 18 -2.60 -1.17 -4.98
CA ASP A 18 -2.19 -0.06 -5.86
C ASP A 18 -0.83 0.53 -5.42
N ALA A 19 -0.64 0.73 -4.12
CA ALA A 19 0.61 1.24 -3.57
C ALA A 19 1.78 0.27 -3.78
N VAL A 20 1.56 -1.03 -3.56
CA VAL A 20 2.57 -2.08 -3.78
C VAL A 20 2.96 -2.16 -5.26
N ASN A 21 1.99 -2.13 -6.17
CA ASN A 21 2.24 -2.16 -7.61
C ASN A 21 3.01 -0.91 -8.06
N LEU A 22 2.67 0.27 -7.55
CA LEU A 22 3.43 1.50 -7.82
C LEU A 22 4.90 1.37 -7.38
N LEU A 23 5.16 0.76 -6.23
CA LEU A 23 6.53 0.55 -5.74
C LEU A 23 7.30 -0.46 -6.60
N ARG A 24 6.64 -1.53 -7.06
CA ARG A 24 7.20 -2.48 -8.03
C ARG A 24 7.53 -1.80 -9.36
N ASP A 25 6.61 -1.04 -9.91
CA ASP A 25 6.79 -0.36 -11.21
C ASP A 25 7.94 0.65 -11.19
N LYS A 26 8.23 1.22 -10.00
CA LYS A 26 9.40 2.08 -9.76
C LYS A 26 10.70 1.31 -9.49
N GLY A 27 10.66 -0.02 -9.44
CA GLY A 27 11.81 -0.90 -9.21
C GLY A 27 12.22 -1.03 -7.73
N TYR A 28 11.38 -0.60 -6.79
CA TYR A 28 11.66 -0.78 -5.36
C TYR A 28 11.34 -2.17 -4.85
N LEU A 29 10.41 -2.87 -5.50
CA LEU A 29 9.96 -4.21 -5.16
C LEU A 29 10.03 -5.11 -6.40
N VAL A 30 10.11 -6.42 -6.17
CA VAL A 30 10.04 -7.43 -7.22
C VAL A 30 8.97 -8.49 -6.90
N SER A 31 8.48 -9.17 -7.93
CA SER A 31 7.51 -10.25 -7.77
C SER A 31 8.02 -11.32 -6.80
N GLY A 32 7.17 -11.72 -5.86
CA GLY A 32 7.50 -12.68 -4.80
C GLY A 32 7.96 -12.06 -3.48
N ASP A 33 8.25 -10.75 -3.44
CA ASP A 33 8.54 -10.06 -2.18
C ASP A 33 7.32 -10.11 -1.23
N LEU A 34 7.60 -10.16 0.07
CA LEU A 34 6.58 -9.98 1.11
C LEU A 34 6.72 -8.60 1.73
N VAL A 35 5.62 -7.85 1.79
CA VAL A 35 5.58 -6.49 2.31
C VAL A 35 4.57 -6.35 3.43
N ILE A 36 4.92 -5.53 4.43
CA ILE A 36 4.01 -5.13 5.52
C ILE A 36 3.45 -3.75 5.17
N VAL A 37 2.13 -3.64 5.11
CA VAL A 37 1.42 -2.37 4.88
C VAL A 37 0.67 -1.98 6.14
N THR A 38 0.86 -0.75 6.59
CA THR A 38 0.05 -0.13 7.65
C THR A 38 -0.81 0.97 7.03
N GLN A 39 -2.12 0.90 7.25
CA GLN A 39 -3.09 1.78 6.62
C GLN A 39 -4.27 2.08 7.56
N GLY A 40 -4.95 3.21 7.34
CA GLY A 40 -6.35 3.34 7.75
C GLY A 40 -7.22 2.61 6.73
N ASP A 41 -7.96 1.59 7.15
CA ASP A 41 -8.65 0.69 6.19
C ASP A 41 -9.69 1.41 5.31
N VAL A 42 -10.32 2.44 5.86
CA VAL A 42 -11.20 3.35 5.13
C VAL A 42 -10.47 4.69 5.03
N MET A 43 -10.08 5.08 3.82
CA MET A 43 -9.33 6.31 3.60
C MET A 43 -10.27 7.52 3.68
N SER A 44 -9.71 8.71 3.89
CA SER A 44 -10.46 9.98 3.91
C SER A 44 -11.60 10.06 4.94
N THR A 45 -11.55 9.24 6.00
CA THR A 45 -12.49 9.27 7.13
C THR A 45 -11.81 9.71 8.42
N ILE A 46 -12.61 10.17 9.40
CA ILE A 46 -12.10 10.56 10.71
C ILE A 46 -11.55 9.31 11.42
N GLY A 47 -10.24 9.30 11.62
CA GLY A 47 -9.50 8.15 12.11
C GLY A 47 -8.03 8.26 11.70
N SER A 48 -7.23 7.27 12.09
CA SER A 48 -5.81 7.16 11.69
C SER A 48 -5.51 5.72 11.30
N THR A 49 -4.24 5.39 11.11
CA THR A 49 -3.74 4.04 10.84
C THR A 49 -4.28 3.03 11.87
N ASN A 50 -4.99 2.02 11.41
CA ASN A 50 -5.66 1.03 12.26
C ASN A 50 -5.52 -0.41 11.79
N THR A 51 -4.94 -0.64 10.61
CA THR A 51 -4.88 -1.95 9.97
C THR A 51 -3.46 -2.25 9.50
N THR A 52 -3.01 -3.48 9.75
CA THR A 52 -1.74 -4.01 9.24
C THR A 52 -2.02 -5.22 8.35
N ARG A 53 -1.36 -5.29 7.19
CA ARG A 53 -1.49 -6.38 6.22
C ARG A 53 -0.11 -6.91 5.84
N ILE A 54 -0.03 -8.21 5.54
CA ILE A 54 1.12 -8.80 4.86
C ILE A 54 0.64 -9.16 3.46
N LEU A 55 1.28 -8.60 2.44
CA LEU A 55 0.95 -8.82 1.03
C LEU A 55 2.15 -9.43 0.31
N THR A 56 1.86 -10.30 -0.66
CA THR A 56 2.86 -10.76 -1.63
C THR A 56 2.79 -9.86 -2.87
N VAL A 57 3.94 -9.42 -3.35
CA VAL A 57 4.06 -8.62 -4.59
C VAL A 57 3.89 -9.55 -5.80
N GLU A 58 2.97 -9.21 -6.70
CA GLU A 58 2.81 -9.89 -8.01
C GLU A 58 3.81 -9.37 -9.04
#